data_AF-A0A7C5K2E0-F1
#
_entry.id   AF-A0A7C5K2E0-F1
#
_cell.length_a   1.000
_cell.length_b   1.000
_cell.length_c   1.000
_cell.angle_alpha   90.00
_cell.angle_beta   90.00
_cell.angle_gamma   90.00
#
_symmetry.space_group_name_H-M   'P 1'
#
loop_
_entity.id
_entity.type
_entity.pdbx_description
1 polymer ?
#
loop_
_entity_poly.entity_id
_entity_poly.type
_entity_poly.pdbx_seq_one_letter_code
_entity_poly.pdbx_strand_id
1 'polypeptide(L)'
;IFHCGLKGGMDDARYFKEVAGIKKNDFITLLRGVLFSAGWGIVDISFDFESCSGSIYVKNSFLAETTRLNEGQSQCGYLSGYFAGFFTEILEKDMEVHEEKCRSRGEKICEFAILPTPEDDSESKGKVTGHWR
;
A
#
# COMPACT_ATOMS: atom_id res chain seq x y z
N ILE A 1 -1.10 -7.29 -11.90
CA ILE A 1 -1.00 -7.89 -10.54
C ILE A 1 -1.28 -6.87 -9.43
N PHE A 2 -0.85 -5.60 -9.59
CA PHE A 2 -1.13 -4.51 -8.64
C PHE A 2 -2.61 -4.42 -8.22
N HIS A 3 -3.55 -4.30 -9.17
CA HIS A 3 -4.98 -4.18 -8.83
C HIS A 3 -5.54 -5.39 -8.07
N CYS A 4 -4.97 -6.59 -8.28
CA CYS A 4 -5.33 -7.76 -7.48
C CYS A 4 -4.86 -7.59 -6.04
N GLY A 5 -3.63 -7.10 -5.85
CA GLY A 5 -3.10 -6.72 -4.54
C GLY A 5 -3.97 -5.65 -3.89
N LEU A 6 -4.28 -4.56 -4.61
CA LEU A 6 -5.12 -3.45 -4.14
C LEU A 6 -6.43 -3.95 -3.55
N LYS A 7 -7.18 -4.73 -4.34
CA LYS A 7 -8.43 -5.30 -3.88
C LYS A 7 -8.24 -6.22 -2.67
N GLY A 8 -7.23 -7.10 -2.70
CA GLY A 8 -6.93 -7.99 -1.59
C GLY A 8 -6.62 -7.24 -0.29
N GLY A 9 -5.84 -6.16 -0.37
CA GLY A 9 -5.51 -5.33 0.79
C GLY A 9 -6.73 -4.62 1.38
N MET A 10 -7.62 -4.10 0.52
CA MET A 10 -8.87 -3.48 0.97
C MET A 10 -9.80 -4.50 1.65
N ASP A 11 -9.98 -5.68 1.03
CA ASP A 11 -10.87 -6.71 1.56
C ASP A 11 -10.35 -7.26 2.91
N ASP A 12 -9.04 -7.46 3.05
CA ASP A 12 -8.42 -7.89 4.32
C ASP A 12 -8.55 -6.80 5.40
N ALA A 13 -8.26 -5.54 5.06
CA ALA A 13 -8.44 -4.42 5.99
C ALA A 13 -9.88 -4.29 6.48
N ARG A 14 -10.86 -4.41 5.58
CA ARG A 14 -12.29 -4.40 5.91
C ARG A 14 -12.64 -5.56 6.84
N TYR A 15 -12.18 -6.77 6.54
CA TYR A 15 -12.38 -7.92 7.41
C TYR A 15 -11.81 -7.68 8.82
N PHE A 16 -10.59 -7.16 8.93
CA PHE A 16 -9.98 -6.93 10.23
C PHE A 16 -10.67 -5.82 11.04
N LYS A 17 -11.17 -4.78 10.36
CA LYS A 17 -11.92 -3.68 10.97
C LYS A 17 -13.30 -4.13 11.43
N GLU A 18 -14.07 -4.78 10.56
CA GLU A 18 -15.49 -5.06 10.76
C GLU A 18 -15.76 -6.38 11.48
N VAL A 19 -14.97 -7.42 11.17
CA VAL A 19 -15.19 -8.78 11.70
C VAL A 19 -14.31 -9.06 12.91
N ALA A 20 -13.02 -8.73 12.82
CA ALA A 20 -12.08 -8.97 13.92
C ALA A 20 -12.07 -7.84 14.98
N GLY A 21 -12.72 -6.71 14.71
CA GLY A 21 -12.85 -5.58 15.65
C GLY A 21 -11.52 -4.90 15.99
N ILE A 22 -10.53 -4.95 15.09
CA ILE A 22 -9.20 -4.39 15.31
C ILE A 22 -9.26 -2.86 15.20
N LYS A 23 -8.63 -2.16 16.14
CA LYS A 23 -8.57 -0.70 16.15
C LYS A 23 -7.50 -0.19 15.19
N LYS A 24 -7.71 1.04 14.69
CA LYS A 24 -6.75 1.75 13.84
C LYS A 24 -5.34 1.89 14.45
N ASN A 25 -5.18 1.92 15.76
CA ASN A 25 -3.83 2.03 16.33
C ASN A 25 -3.07 0.70 16.34
N ASP A 26 -3.76 -0.43 16.11
CA ASP A 26 -3.20 -1.78 16.19
C ASP A 26 -2.89 -2.39 14.81
N PHE A 27 -3.32 -1.78 13.70
CA PHE A 27 -3.19 -2.41 12.38
C PHE A 27 -1.73 -2.60 11.95
N ILE A 28 -0.80 -1.75 12.37
CA ILE A 28 0.62 -1.93 12.01
C ILE A 28 1.14 -3.24 12.58
N THR A 29 0.85 -3.51 13.85
CA THR A 29 1.21 -4.76 14.52
C THR A 29 0.53 -5.95 13.87
N LEU A 30 -0.77 -5.82 13.55
CA LEU A 30 -1.52 -6.85 12.83
C LEU A 30 -0.92 -7.15 11.46
N LEU A 31 -0.68 -6.12 10.64
CA LEU A 31 -0.18 -6.24 9.27
C LEU A 31 1.19 -6.92 9.25
N ARG A 32 2.09 -6.56 10.19
CA ARG A 32 3.37 -7.27 10.38
C ARG A 32 3.15 -8.76 10.65
N GLY A 33 2.24 -9.09 11.57
CA GLY A 33 1.95 -10.47 11.98
C GLY A 33 1.32 -11.30 10.86
N VAL A 34 0.34 -10.75 10.14
CA VAL A 34 -0.36 -11.42 9.04
C VAL A 34 0.59 -11.72 7.89
N LEU A 35 1.38 -10.74 7.46
CA LEU A 35 2.30 -10.92 6.33
C LEU A 35 3.46 -11.86 6.65
N PHE A 36 3.95 -11.83 7.89
CA PHE A 36 4.91 -12.82 8.36
C PHE A 36 4.30 -14.23 8.37
N SER A 37 3.10 -14.38 8.94
CA SER A 37 2.42 -15.68 9.07
C SER A 37 2.01 -16.27 7.71
N ALA A 38 1.67 -15.42 6.74
CA ALA A 38 1.38 -15.81 5.36
C ALA A 38 2.63 -16.16 4.55
N GLY A 39 3.83 -15.96 5.10
CA GLY A 39 5.10 -16.25 4.44
C GLY A 39 5.51 -15.23 3.37
N TRP A 40 4.95 -14.01 3.39
CA TRP A 40 5.23 -13.01 2.36
C TRP A 40 6.52 -12.22 2.64
N GLY A 41 7.00 -12.24 3.88
CA GLY A 41 8.26 -11.65 4.30
C GLY A 41 8.21 -11.17 5.75
N ILE A 42 9.37 -10.74 6.25
CA ILE A 42 9.46 -10.07 7.56
C ILE A 42 9.27 -8.58 7.30
N VAL A 43 8.13 -8.05 7.77
CA VAL A 43 7.70 -6.68 7.49
C VAL A 43 8.01 -5.77 8.68
N ASP A 44 8.60 -4.62 8.37
CA ASP A 44 8.70 -3.49 9.29
C ASP A 44 8.06 -2.26 8.64
N ILE A 45 7.47 -1.38 9.46
CA ILE A 45 6.68 -0.23 9.02
C ILE A 45 7.03 0.95 9.90
N SER A 46 7.46 2.04 9.27
CA SER A 46 7.60 3.36 9.88
C SER A 46 6.54 4.26 9.26
N PHE A 47 5.54 4.67 10.03
CA PHE A 47 4.41 5.44 9.51
C PHE A 47 4.05 6.56 10.47
N ASP A 48 3.89 7.76 9.92
CA ASP A 48 3.40 8.92 10.63
C ASP A 48 1.91 9.14 10.31
N PHE A 49 1.08 9.09 11.35
CA PHE A 49 -0.36 9.25 11.24
C PHE A 49 -0.79 10.70 10.98
N GLU A 50 0.03 11.69 11.35
CA GLU A 50 -0.32 13.09 11.12
C GLU A 50 -0.15 13.45 9.64
N SER A 51 1.01 13.14 9.05
CA SER A 51 1.25 13.34 7.62
C SER A 51 0.62 12.27 6.72
N CYS A 52 0.15 11.16 7.28
CA CYS A 52 -0.28 9.96 6.55
C CYS A 52 0.80 9.45 5.58
N SER A 53 2.07 9.52 5.97
CA SER A 53 3.19 9.11 5.12
C SER A 53 4.16 8.20 5.85
N GLY A 54 4.93 7.43 5.10
CA GLY A 54 5.88 6.51 5.73
C GLY A 54 6.61 5.58 4.76
N SER A 55 7.17 4.52 5.33
CA SER A 55 7.91 3.51 4.59
C SER A 55 7.67 2.11 5.14
N ILE A 56 7.63 1.14 4.24
CA ILE A 56 7.54 -0.29 4.53
C ILE A 56 8.83 -0.95 4.09
N TYR A 57 9.37 -1.80 4.96
CA TYR A 57 10.58 -2.58 4.71
C TYR A 57 10.23 -4.06 4.75
N VAL A 58 10.48 -4.77 3.64
CA VAL A 58 10.19 -6.20 3.54
C VAL A 58 11.49 -6.96 3.34
N LYS A 59 11.89 -7.71 4.37
CA LYS A 59 13.01 -8.66 4.33
C LYS A 59 12.49 -10.02 3.87
N ASN A 60 13.30 -10.73 3.07
CA ASN A 60 12.97 -12.06 2.53
C ASN A 60 11.57 -12.09 1.87
N SER A 61 11.33 -11.11 1.00
CA SER A 61 10.07 -11.02 0.24
C SER A 61 9.96 -12.22 -0.68
N PHE A 62 8.94 -13.05 -0.49
CA PHE A 62 8.69 -14.23 -1.34
C PHE A 62 8.57 -13.82 -2.81
N LEU A 63 7.89 -12.71 -3.09
CA LEU A 63 7.71 -12.21 -4.45
C LEU A 63 9.03 -11.74 -5.08
N ALA A 64 9.96 -11.21 -4.28
CA ALA A 64 11.27 -10.81 -4.79
C ALA A 64 12.20 -12.01 -5.07
N GLU A 65 11.96 -13.17 -4.45
CA GLU A 65 12.74 -14.39 -4.64
C GLU A 65 12.24 -15.23 -5.83
N THR A 66 10.93 -15.24 -6.09
CA THR A 66 10.34 -16.02 -7.18
C THR A 66 10.45 -15.35 -8.55
N THR A 67 10.65 -14.03 -8.58
CA THR A 67 10.63 -13.29 -9.83
C THR A 67 11.97 -13.45 -10.53
N ARG A 68 11.97 -14.10 -11.69
CA ARG A 68 13.14 -14.16 -12.57
C ARG A 68 13.65 -12.73 -12.76
N LEU A 69 14.97 -12.55 -12.71
CA LEU A 69 15.69 -11.29 -12.95
C LEU A 69 15.38 -10.76 -14.36
N ASN A 70 14.15 -10.29 -14.57
CA ASN A 70 13.73 -9.63 -15.78
C ASN A 70 13.98 -8.16 -15.54
N GLU A 71 14.97 -7.62 -16.25
CA GLU A 71 15.43 -6.25 -16.12
C GLU A 71 14.28 -5.28 -16.43
N GLY A 72 13.87 -4.46 -15.45
CA GLY A 72 13.11 -3.23 -15.70
C GLY A 72 11.64 -3.16 -15.23
N GLN A 73 11.05 -4.17 -14.59
CA GLN A 73 9.69 -4.10 -14.04
C GLN A 73 9.66 -4.11 -12.51
N SER A 74 8.66 -3.46 -11.89
CA SER A 74 8.44 -3.52 -10.43
C SER A 74 8.04 -4.95 -10.04
N GLN A 75 8.94 -5.63 -9.33
CA GLN A 75 8.80 -7.06 -9.12
C GLN A 75 7.87 -7.38 -7.94
N CYS A 76 7.68 -6.45 -7.00
CA CYS A 76 6.72 -6.61 -5.90
C CYS A 76 5.42 -5.83 -6.16
N GLY A 77 4.99 -5.67 -7.42
CA GLY A 77 3.78 -4.90 -7.74
C GLY A 77 2.50 -5.38 -7.04
N TYR A 78 2.41 -6.67 -6.65
CA TYR A 78 1.32 -7.15 -5.80
C TYR A 78 1.38 -6.53 -4.40
N LEU A 79 2.55 -6.51 -3.74
CA LEU A 79 2.71 -5.93 -2.40
C LEU A 79 2.44 -4.43 -2.41
N SER A 80 2.92 -3.69 -3.42
CA SER A 80 2.58 -2.28 -3.60
C SER A 80 1.07 -2.07 -3.62
N GLY A 81 0.34 -2.87 -4.42
CA GLY A 81 -1.11 -2.82 -4.46
C GLY A 81 -1.74 -3.16 -3.12
N TYR A 82 -1.32 -4.28 -2.52
CA TYR A 82 -1.85 -4.75 -1.25
C TYR A 82 -1.69 -3.72 -0.14
N PHE A 83 -0.51 -3.11 -0.01
CA PHE A 83 -0.28 -2.05 0.95
C PHE A 83 -1.15 -0.82 0.65
N ALA A 84 -1.21 -0.35 -0.60
CA ALA A 84 -2.05 0.79 -0.96
C ALA A 84 -3.52 0.56 -0.59
N GLY A 85 -4.07 -0.62 -0.88
CA GLY A 85 -5.45 -0.96 -0.57
C GLY A 85 -5.72 -1.07 0.92
N PHE A 86 -4.79 -1.71 1.65
CA PHE A 86 -4.90 -1.87 3.10
C PHE A 86 -4.88 -0.51 3.82
N PHE A 87 -3.92 0.36 3.48
CA PHE A 87 -3.83 1.68 4.08
C PHE A 87 -5.00 2.58 3.67
N THR A 88 -5.50 2.45 2.43
CA THR A 88 -6.68 3.21 1.97
C THR A 88 -7.91 2.89 2.81
N GLU A 89 -8.22 1.60 3.01
CA GLU A 89 -9.40 1.16 3.76
C GLU A 89 -9.30 1.51 5.26
N ILE A 90 -8.11 1.39 5.85
CA ILE A 90 -7.89 1.67 7.28
C ILE A 90 -7.86 3.18 7.59
N LEU A 91 -7.25 3.97 6.71
CA LEU A 91 -7.17 5.42 6.89
C LEU A 91 -8.42 6.15 6.41
N GLU A 92 -9.29 5.48 5.63
CA GLU A 92 -10.44 6.07 4.94
C GLU A 92 -10.03 7.25 4.05
N LYS A 93 -8.88 7.10 3.38
CA LYS A 93 -8.25 8.12 2.55
C LYS A 93 -7.53 7.43 1.40
N ASP A 94 -7.57 7.98 0.19
CA ASP A 94 -6.86 7.39 -0.94
C ASP A 94 -5.35 7.45 -0.72
N MET A 95 -4.71 6.27 -0.65
CA MET A 95 -3.28 6.12 -0.41
C MET A 95 -2.60 5.44 -1.61
N GLU A 96 -1.41 5.91 -1.94
CA GLU A 96 -0.52 5.26 -2.90
C GLU A 96 0.67 4.61 -2.19
N VAL A 97 1.14 3.49 -2.75
CA VAL A 97 2.36 2.83 -2.29
C VAL A 97 3.24 2.46 -3.47
N HIS A 98 4.47 2.99 -3.47
CA HIS A 98 5.44 2.84 -4.55
C HIS A 98 6.64 2.00 -4.10
N GLU A 99 7.10 1.06 -4.93
CA GLU A 99 8.31 0.27 -4.65
C GLU A 99 9.56 1.07 -5.04
N GLU A 100 10.35 1.49 -4.06
CA GLU A 100 11.58 2.28 -4.28
C GLU A 100 12.78 1.37 -4.52
N LYS A 101 12.90 0.32 -3.71
CA LYS A 101 14.00 -0.65 -3.76
C LYS A 101 13.45 -2.07 -3.75
N CYS A 102 14.16 -3.00 -4.39
CA CYS A 102 13.76 -4.40 -4.42
C CYS A 102 14.97 -5.34 -4.44
N ARG A 103 14.88 -6.45 -3.71
CA ARG A 103 15.92 -7.51 -3.73
C ARG A 103 16.14 -8.10 -5.11
N SER A 104 15.08 -8.21 -5.91
CA SER A 104 15.17 -8.66 -7.30
C SER A 104 15.99 -7.74 -8.20
N ARG A 105 16.21 -6.48 -7.79
CA ARG A 105 17.05 -5.49 -8.47
C ARG A 105 18.47 -5.41 -7.89
N GLY A 106 18.84 -6.36 -7.02
CA GLY A 106 20.15 -6.41 -6.37
C GLY A 106 20.23 -5.67 -5.02
N GLU A 107 19.12 -5.10 -4.54
CA GLU A 107 19.08 -4.43 -3.24
C GLU A 107 19.06 -5.45 -2.08
N LYS A 108 19.37 -5.01 -0.86
CA LYS A 108 19.38 -5.91 0.32
C LYS A 108 17.98 -6.31 0.79
N ILE A 109 17.01 -5.40 0.64
CA ILE A 109 15.62 -5.53 1.08
C ILE A 109 14.71 -4.86 0.05
N CYS A 110 13.41 -5.12 0.14
CA CYS A 110 12.43 -4.34 -0.62
C CYS A 110 11.93 -3.17 0.25
N GLU A 111 11.89 -1.98 -0.32
CA GLU A 111 11.46 -0.76 0.36
C GLU A 111 10.32 -0.13 -0.42
N PHE A 112 9.27 0.30 0.31
CA PHE A 112 8.10 0.92 -0.28
C PHE A 112 7.80 2.25 0.41
N ALA A 113 7.50 3.29 -0.36
CA ALA A 113 7.04 4.58 0.15
C ALA A 113 5.51 4.59 0.24
N ILE A 114 4.94 5.06 1.34
CA ILE A 114 3.50 5.27 1.54
C ILE A 114 3.23 6.77 1.50
N LEU A 115 2.31 7.21 0.65
CA LEU A 115 1.95 8.62 0.47
C LEU A 115 0.44 8.77 0.29
N PRO A 116 -0.16 9.87 0.77
CA PRO A 116 -1.51 10.23 0.34
C PRO A 116 -1.52 10.45 -1.17
N THR A 117 -2.59 10.02 -1.84
CA THR A 117 -2.82 10.38 -3.24
C THR A 117 -2.99 11.90 -3.32
N PRO A 118 -2.31 12.61 -4.23
CA PRO A 118 -2.55 14.03 -4.45
C PRO A 118 -4.03 14.27 -4.76
N GLU A 119 -4.65 15.24 -4.09
CA GLU A 119 -6.01 15.64 -4.42
C GLU A 119 -6.01 16.27 -5.83
N ASP A 120 -6.76 15.69 -6.76
CA ASP A 120 -6.93 16.24 -8.10
C ASP A 120 -7.82 17.51 -8.00
N ASP A 121 -7.22 18.69 -8.05
CA ASP A 121 -7.89 20.02 -8.04
C ASP A 121 -8.80 20.29 -9.27
N SER A 122 -9.12 19.26 -10.06
CA SER A 122 -9.81 19.39 -11.35
C SER A 122 -11.34 19.55 -11.26
N GLU A 123 -11.96 19.31 -10.10
CA GLU A 123 -13.41 19.52 -9.90
C GLU A 123 -13.81 20.97 -9.54
N SER A 124 -12.86 21.90 -9.39
CA SER A 124 -13.15 23.29 -9.04
C SER A 124 -13.49 24.22 -10.23
N LYS A 125 -13.36 23.76 -11.48
CA LYS A 125 -13.60 24.58 -12.70
C LYS A 125 -14.78 24.14 -13.56
N GLY A 126 -15.86 23.69 -12.92
CA GLY A 126 -17.09 23.22 -13.58
C GLY A 126 -18.37 23.99 -13.24
N LYS A 127 -18.33 25.21 -12.69
CA LYS A 127 -19.54 26.05 -12.62
C LYS A 127 -19.67 26.85 -13.91
N VAL A 128 -20.33 26.25 -14.89
CA VAL A 128 -20.87 26.93 -16.06
C VAL A 128 -21.85 27.99 -15.55
N THR A 129 -21.42 29.25 -15.52
CA THR A 129 -22.32 30.38 -15.29
C THR A 129 -23.13 30.59 -16.55
N GLY A 130 -24.28 29.93 -16.62
CA GLY A 130 -25.33 30.23 -17.59
C GLY A 130 -25.80 31.67 -17.36
N HIS A 131 -25.31 32.60 -18.18
CA HIS A 131 -25.82 33.96 -18.28
C HIS A 131 -27.00 33.92 -19.25
N TRP A 132 -28.21 34.00 -18.71
CA TRP A 132 -29.42 34.26 -19.48
C TRP A 132 -29.37 35.69 -20.04
N ARG A 133 -29.55 35.81 -21.35
CA ARG A 133 -29.97 37.04 -22.04
C ARG A 133 -31.16 36.72 -22.92
#